data_AF-E4SGU4-F1
#
_entry.id   AF-E4SGU4-F1
#
_cell.length_a   1.000
_cell.length_b   1.000
_cell.length_c   1.000
_cell.angle_alpha   90.00
_cell.angle_beta   90.00
_cell.angle_gamma   90.00
#
_symmetry.space_group_name_H-M   'P 1'
#
loop_
_entity.id
_entity.type
_entity.pdbx_description
1 polymer ?
#
loop_
_entity_poly.entity_id
_entity_poly.type
_entity_poly.pdbx_seq_one_letter_code
_entity_poly.pdbx_strand_id
1 'polypeptide(L)'
;MKLPEDFKILFKNYNFEMLDTEKHKELIIKTVLAYGNWEHIEKLFTFYSFNEIKDVFLKDFYGVTELPIPTIYLWGSIFLDEKEYWEYRNIRSKMNLVEKWKQTRKIQK
;
A
#
# COMPACT_ATOMS: atom_id res chain seq x y z
N MET A 1 -8.28 -18.14 3.39
CA MET A 1 -8.41 -18.16 4.88
C MET A 1 -9.13 -16.89 5.36
N LYS A 2 -9.79 -16.92 6.52
CA LYS A 2 -10.40 -15.69 7.09
C LYS A 2 -9.34 -14.83 7.79
N LEU A 3 -9.52 -13.51 7.73
CA LEU A 3 -8.65 -12.54 8.39
C LEU A 3 -8.98 -12.47 9.90
N PRO A 4 -7.98 -12.34 10.81
CA PRO A 4 -8.24 -12.25 12.24
C PRO A 4 -9.10 -11.04 12.62
N GLU A 5 -9.97 -11.18 13.63
CA GLU A 5 -10.96 -10.16 14.01
C GLU A 5 -10.33 -8.80 14.36
N ASP A 6 -9.09 -8.77 14.85
CA ASP A 6 -8.36 -7.53 15.15
C ASP A 6 -8.24 -6.60 13.92
N PHE A 7 -8.20 -7.16 12.71
CA PHE A 7 -8.14 -6.39 11.46
C PHE A 7 -9.45 -5.66 11.15
N LYS A 8 -10.57 -6.01 11.78
CA LYS A 8 -11.90 -5.44 11.49
C LYS A 8 -11.91 -3.92 11.61
N ILE A 9 -11.11 -3.35 12.51
CA ILE A 9 -10.99 -1.90 12.67
C ILE A 9 -10.46 -1.20 11.41
N LEU A 10 -9.69 -1.90 10.57
CA LEU A 10 -9.14 -1.38 9.32
C LEU A 10 -10.14 -1.45 8.16
N PHE A 11 -11.14 -2.34 8.24
CA PHE A 11 -12.09 -2.64 7.17
C PHE A 11 -13.53 -2.23 7.48
N LYS A 12 -13.73 -1.15 8.26
CA LYS A 12 -15.07 -0.67 8.67
C LYS A 12 -16.03 -0.39 7.51
N ASN A 13 -15.49 -0.10 6.32
CA ASN A 13 -16.27 0.19 5.11
C ASN A 13 -16.56 -1.05 4.26
N TYR A 14 -16.12 -2.25 4.69
CA TYR A 14 -16.29 -3.50 3.97
C TYR A 14 -17.05 -4.52 4.83
N ASN A 15 -17.68 -5.49 4.18
CA ASN A 15 -18.20 -6.66 4.89
C ASN A 15 -17.03 -7.57 5.28
N PHE A 16 -16.54 -7.39 6.51
CA PHE A 16 -15.36 -8.11 7.03
C PHE A 16 -15.50 -9.64 6.93
N GLU A 17 -16.70 -10.18 7.12
CA GLU A 17 -16.94 -11.63 7.07
C GLU A 17 -16.76 -12.24 5.67
N MET A 18 -16.86 -11.41 4.63
CA MET A 18 -16.64 -11.80 3.24
C MET A 18 -15.19 -11.62 2.78
N LEU A 19 -14.32 -11.03 3.61
CA LEU A 19 -12.91 -10.86 3.28
C LEU A 19 -12.19 -12.20 3.38
N ASP A 20 -11.79 -12.69 2.21
CA ASP A 20 -10.85 -13.80 2.05
C ASP A 20 -9.43 -13.28 1.75
N THR A 21 -8.46 -13.85 2.45
CA THR A 21 -7.02 -13.52 2.38
C THR A 21 -6.40 -13.71 0.99
N GLU A 22 -6.82 -14.69 0.21
CA GLU A 22 -6.28 -14.91 -1.13
C GLU A 22 -6.97 -14.02 -2.15
N LYS A 23 -8.32 -14.03 -2.16
CA LYS A 23 -9.12 -13.28 -3.13
C LYS A 23 -8.98 -11.76 -2.99
N HIS A 24 -8.82 -11.26 -1.77
CA HIS A 24 -8.75 -9.82 -1.48
C HIS A 24 -7.35 -9.38 -1.06
N LYS A 25 -6.32 -10.15 -1.41
CA LYS A 25 -4.92 -9.93 -1.04
C LYS A 25 -4.44 -8.49 -1.26
N GLU A 26 -4.65 -7.93 -2.45
CA GLU A 26 -4.20 -6.56 -2.77
C GLU A 26 -4.85 -5.50 -1.88
N LEU A 27 -6.16 -5.64 -1.64
CA LEU A 27 -6.90 -4.76 -0.73
C LEU A 27 -6.35 -4.88 0.69
N ILE A 28 -6.20 -6.11 1.19
CA ILE A 28 -5.75 -6.36 2.55
C ILE A 28 -4.36 -5.78 2.78
N ILE A 29 -3.40 -6.10 1.90
CA ILE A 29 -2.03 -5.60 1.99
C ILE A 29 -2.03 -4.07 1.96
N LYS A 30 -2.65 -3.43 0.97
CA LYS A 30 -2.66 -1.96 0.86
C LYS A 30 -3.28 -1.29 2.08
N THR A 31 -4.41 -1.79 2.57
CA THR A 31 -5.08 -1.24 3.75
C THR A 31 -4.20 -1.36 5.00
N VAL A 32 -3.54 -2.50 5.19
CA VAL A 32 -2.71 -2.75 6.37
C VAL A 32 -1.40 -1.95 6.31
N LEU A 33 -0.76 -1.84 5.13
CA LEU A 33 0.41 -0.96 4.96
C LEU A 33 0.07 0.51 5.24
N ALA A 34 -1.14 0.95 4.88
CA ALA A 34 -1.57 2.34 5.01
C ALA A 34 -2.05 2.72 6.42
N TYR A 35 -2.77 1.81 7.09
CA TYR A 35 -3.51 2.13 8.32
C TYR A 35 -3.26 1.15 9.48
N GLY A 36 -2.51 0.06 9.23
CA GLY A 36 -2.17 -0.91 10.24
C GLY A 36 -1.27 -0.33 11.33
N ASN A 37 -1.40 -0.88 12.54
CA ASN A 37 -0.42 -0.68 13.60
C ASN A 37 0.66 -1.77 13.47
N TRP A 38 1.66 -1.74 14.35
CA TRP A 38 2.75 -2.71 14.31
C TRP A 38 2.27 -4.18 14.40
N GLU A 39 1.31 -4.49 15.27
CA GLU A 39 0.75 -5.83 15.41
C GLU A 39 0.04 -6.32 14.13
N HIS A 40 -0.68 -5.42 13.44
CA HIS A 40 -1.28 -5.73 12.14
C HIS A 40 -0.21 -6.00 11.08
N ILE A 41 0.89 -5.26 11.10
CA ILE A 41 2.03 -5.45 10.18
C ILE A 41 2.69 -6.80 10.43
N GLU A 42 3.00 -7.16 11.68
CA GLU A 42 3.58 -8.46 12.01
C GLU A 42 2.69 -9.61 11.52
N LYS A 43 1.38 -9.53 11.79
CA LYS A 43 0.40 -10.51 11.29
C LYS A 43 0.31 -10.50 9.76
N LEU A 44 0.47 -9.36 9.09
CA LEU A 44 0.49 -9.30 7.62
C LEU A 44 1.62 -10.17 7.05
N PHE A 45 2.82 -10.08 7.64
CA PHE A 45 3.98 -10.87 7.25
C PHE A 45 3.90 -12.35 7.63
N THR A 46 2.93 -12.76 8.46
CA THR A 46 2.63 -14.19 8.68
C THR A 46 1.66 -14.75 7.64
N PHE A 47 0.77 -13.91 7.08
CA PHE A 47 -0.17 -14.33 6.03
C PHE A 47 0.43 -14.29 4.62
N TYR A 48 1.32 -13.33 4.36
CA TYR A 48 1.91 -13.14 3.04
C TYR A 48 3.43 -13.07 3.16
N SER A 49 4.11 -13.69 2.20
CA SER A 49 5.56 -13.57 2.10
C SER A 49 5.98 -12.14 1.78
N PHE A 50 7.24 -11.82 2.11
CA PHE A 50 7.83 -10.52 1.80
C PHE A 50 7.70 -10.15 0.31
N ASN A 51 7.92 -11.11 -0.59
CA ASN A 51 7.83 -10.89 -2.03
C ASN A 51 6.40 -10.57 -2.46
N GLU A 52 5.40 -11.25 -1.90
CA GLU A 52 4.00 -10.96 -2.23
C GLU A 52 3.57 -9.56 -1.78
N ILE A 53 4.02 -9.12 -0.61
CA ILE A 53 3.76 -7.76 -0.11
C ILE A 53 4.48 -6.74 -1.00
N LYS A 54 5.74 -7.00 -1.31
CA LYS A 54 6.55 -6.17 -2.22
C LYS A 54 5.88 -6.04 -3.59
N ASP A 55 5.42 -7.14 -4.19
CA ASP A 55 4.80 -7.13 -5.50
C ASP A 55 3.52 -6.28 -5.52
N VAL A 56 2.69 -6.38 -4.47
CA VAL A 56 1.49 -5.53 -4.34
C VAL A 56 1.88 -4.06 -4.19
N PHE A 57 2.90 -3.75 -3.39
CA PHE A 57 3.41 -2.38 -3.26
C PHE A 57 3.93 -1.84 -4.59
N LEU A 58 4.76 -2.59 -5.31
CA LEU A 58 5.33 -2.17 -6.59
C LEU A 58 4.24 -1.98 -7.66
N LYS A 59 3.25 -2.87 -7.69
CA LYS A 59 2.09 -2.75 -8.60
C LYS A 59 1.32 -1.44 -8.36
N ASP A 60 1.14 -1.04 -7.10
CA ASP A 60 0.51 0.24 -6.74
C ASP A 60 1.41 1.43 -7.09
N PHE A 61 2.71 1.32 -6.77
CA PHE A 61 3.70 2.37 -6.97
C PHE A 61 3.90 2.72 -8.45
N TYR A 62 4.10 1.72 -9.32
CA TYR A 62 4.25 1.92 -10.76
C TYR A 62 2.93 2.09 -11.51
N GLY A 63 1.83 1.67 -10.88
CA GLY A 63 0.50 1.71 -11.47
C GLY A 63 -0.30 2.94 -11.04
N VAL A 64 -1.58 2.70 -10.76
CA VAL A 64 -2.46 3.72 -10.21
C VAL A 64 -2.24 3.76 -8.72
N THR A 65 -1.44 4.73 -8.27
CA THR A 65 -1.10 4.85 -6.85
C THR A 65 -2.33 5.14 -5.99
N GLU A 66 -2.73 4.17 -5.18
CA GLU A 66 -3.80 4.29 -4.19
C GLU A 66 -3.24 4.52 -2.79
N LEU A 67 -1.99 4.13 -2.54
CA LEU A 67 -1.36 4.28 -1.24
C LEU A 67 -1.14 5.76 -0.88
N PRO A 68 -1.38 6.15 0.40
CA PRO A 68 -1.03 7.48 0.87
C PRO A 68 0.47 7.76 0.76
N ILE A 69 0.84 9.02 0.53
CA ILE A 69 2.25 9.41 0.39
C ILE A 69 3.13 9.02 1.59
N PRO A 70 2.69 9.17 2.86
CA PRO A 70 3.50 8.72 3.99
C PRO A 70 3.78 7.22 3.93
N THR A 71 2.80 6.43 3.50
CA THR A 71 2.92 4.98 3.30
C THR A 71 3.94 4.66 2.21
N ILE A 72 3.90 5.38 1.08
CA ILE A 72 4.88 5.21 0.01
C ILE A 72 6.29 5.55 0.48
N TYR A 73 6.46 6.62 1.29
CA TYR A 73 7.79 6.95 1.81
C TYR A 73 8.33 5.88 2.75
N LEU A 74 7.49 5.38 3.67
CA LEU A 74 7.90 4.33 4.59
C LEU A 74 8.27 3.05 3.83
N TRP A 75 7.32 2.49 3.08
CA TRP A 75 7.51 1.19 2.43
C TRP A 75 8.41 1.27 1.20
N GLY A 76 8.46 2.42 0.53
CA GLY A 76 9.39 2.67 -0.57
C GLY A 76 10.85 2.59 -0.13
N SER A 77 11.17 2.98 1.11
CA SER A 77 12.53 2.82 1.66
C SER A 77 12.95 1.35 1.86
N ILE A 78 11.98 0.43 1.88
CA ILE A 78 12.21 -1.01 2.08
C ILE A 78 12.15 -1.75 0.75
N PHE A 79 11.22 -1.39 -0.13
CA PHE A 79 10.89 -2.18 -1.31
C PHE A 79 11.54 -1.71 -2.62
N LEU A 80 11.87 -0.41 -2.72
CA LEU A 80 12.53 0.16 -3.90
C LEU A 80 14.05 0.08 -3.75
N ASP A 81 14.76 0.19 -4.87
CA ASP A 81 16.19 0.45 -4.80
C ASP A 81 16.45 1.88 -4.30
N GLU A 82 17.64 2.09 -3.71
CA GLU A 82 17.98 3.37 -3.09
C GLU A 82 17.88 4.55 -4.07
N LYS A 83 18.34 4.33 -5.32
CA LYS A 83 18.34 5.36 -6.34
C LYS A 83 16.89 5.74 -6.69
N GLU A 84 16.05 4.76 -6.96
CA GLU A 84 14.64 4.96 -7.29
C GLU A 84 13.87 5.65 -6.14
N TYR A 85 14.08 5.22 -4.90
CA TYR A 85 13.47 5.83 -3.73
C TYR A 85 13.79 7.32 -3.63
N TRP A 86 15.06 7.68 -3.77
CA TRP A 86 15.50 9.08 -3.72
C TRP A 86 15.06 9.89 -4.93
N GLU A 87 15.06 9.32 -6.13
CA GLU A 87 14.55 9.97 -7.34
C GLU A 87 13.07 10.33 -7.17
N TYR A 88 12.23 9.40 -6.73
CA TYR A 88 10.81 9.65 -6.46
C TYR A 88 10.61 10.77 -5.43
N ARG A 89 11.33 10.70 -4.31
CA ARG A 89 11.21 11.68 -3.22
C ARG A 89 11.66 13.08 -3.65
N ASN A 90 12.73 13.17 -4.44
CA ASN A 90 13.27 14.43 -4.96
C ASN A 90 12.37 15.06 -6.02
N ILE A 91 11.78 14.25 -6.91
CA ILE A 91 10.81 14.74 -7.89
C ILE A 91 9.61 15.32 -7.15
N ARG A 92 9.07 14.60 -6.17
CA ARG A 92 7.88 15.01 -5.43
C ARG A 92 8.12 16.23 -4.52
N SER A 93 9.32 16.39 -3.96
CA SER A 93 9.66 17.55 -3.14
C SER A 93 9.71 18.85 -3.97
N LYS A 94 10.14 18.75 -5.23
CA LYS A 94 10.22 19.85 -6.20
C LYS A 94 8.86 20.22 -6.81
N MET A 95 7.85 19.35 -6.72
CA MET A 95 6.50 19.65 -7.23
C MET A 95 5.85 20.82 -6.47
N ASN A 96 5.25 21.74 -7.22
CA ASN A 96 4.41 22.78 -6.67
C ASN A 96 3.05 22.21 -6.20
N LEU A 97 2.24 23.03 -5.51
CA LEU A 97 0.93 22.57 -5.01
C LEU A 97 0.05 22.06 -6.15
N VAL A 98 -0.06 22.82 -7.25
CA VAL A 98 -0.90 22.45 -8.40
C VAL A 98 -0.50 21.09 -8.96
N GLU A 99 0.79 20.81 -9.08
CA GLU A 99 1.32 19.52 -9.54
C GLU A 99 1.02 18.38 -8.57
N LYS A 100 1.06 18.63 -7.26
CA LYS A 100 0.69 17.64 -6.23
C LYS A 100 -0.81 17.32 -6.24
N TRP A 101 -1.65 18.27 -6.62
CA TRP A 101 -3.10 18.12 -6.78
C TRP A 101 -3.50 17.56 -8.15
N LYS A 102 -2.58 17.48 -9.12
CA LYS A 102 -2.86 16.81 -10.39
C LYS A 102 -3.20 15.35 -10.12
N GLN A 103 -4.24 14.88 -10.78
CA GLN A 103 -4.67 13.51 -10.71
C GLN A 103 -3.52 12.59 -11.16
N THR A 104 -3.03 11.76 -10.24
CA THR A 104 -2.04 10.72 -10.53
C THR A 104 -2.65 9.57 -11.35
N ARG A 105 -3.97 9.36 -11.25
CA ARG A 105 -4.67 8.32 -12.01
C ARG A 105 -4.79 8.70 -13.49
N LYS A 106 -3.93 8.17 -14.36
CA LYS A 106 -4.16 8.14 -15.81
C LYS A 106 -4.91 6.85 -16.16
N ILE A 107 -6.17 6.97 -16.54
CA ILE A 107 -6.94 5.84 -17.09
C ILE A 107 -6.41 5.60 -18.50
N GLN A 108 -5.72 4.48 -18.75
CA GLN A 108 -5.46 4.04 -20.12
C GLN A 108 -6.80 3.63 -20.74
N LYS A 109 -7.17 4.27 -21.85
CA LYS A 109 -8.31 3.90 -22.69
C LYS A 109 -7.92 2.79 -23.65
#